data_AF-A0A0P7EH86-F1
#
_entry.id   AF-A0A0P7EH86-F1
#
_cell.length_a   1.000
_cell.length_b   1.000
_cell.length_c   1.000
_cell.angle_alpha   90.00
_cell.angle_beta   90.00
_cell.angle_gamma   90.00
#
_symmetry.space_group_name_H-M   'P 1'
#
loop_
_entity.id
_entity.type
_entity.pdbx_description
1 polymer ?
#
loop_
_entity_poly.entity_id
_entity_poly.type
_entity_poly.pdbx_seq_one_letter_code
_entity_poly.pdbx_strand_id
1 'polypeptide(L)'
;MLLLLEKKTTILVISLITSIFMWPVIDGLKENQIQPIASAVSTVAGILVGFVMASISLFASAKDNTLVKNTTKTGYLPKLVNRLHYTMGLLLSVCFVFLIVLFIPSGVAISDFKIISLVINIGIFLALNSFFNFFVSWKRFKDFSQHM
;
A
#
# COMPACT_ATOMS: atom_id res chain seq x y z
N MET A 1 5.29 19.11 -11.39
CA MET A 1 4.77 18.93 -10.02
C MET A 1 3.26 18.74 -10.03
N LEU A 2 2.49 19.55 -10.76
CA LEU A 2 1.03 19.43 -10.95
C LEU A 2 0.53 18.05 -11.44
N LEU A 3 1.16 17.45 -12.45
CA LEU A 3 0.82 16.10 -12.97
C LEU A 3 0.95 14.95 -11.96
N LEU A 4 1.68 15.16 -10.86
CA LEU A 4 1.80 14.17 -9.78
C LEU A 4 0.74 14.33 -8.71
N LEU A 5 0.25 15.55 -8.50
CA LEU A 5 -0.86 15.79 -7.58
C LEU A 5 -2.15 15.23 -8.17
N GLU A 6 -2.44 15.54 -9.44
CA GLU A 6 -3.60 15.03 -10.19
C GLU A 6 -3.74 13.51 -10.07
N LYS A 7 -2.66 12.76 -10.40
CA LYS A 7 -2.68 11.29 -10.30
C LYS A 7 -2.84 10.79 -8.87
N LYS A 8 -2.31 11.49 -7.87
CA LYS A 8 -2.45 11.11 -6.45
C LYS A 8 -3.88 11.31 -5.95
N THR A 9 -4.51 12.41 -6.37
CA THR A 9 -5.92 12.71 -6.09
C THR A 9 -6.85 11.71 -6.79
N THR A 10 -6.57 11.33 -8.04
CA THR A 10 -7.34 10.29 -8.74
C THR A 10 -7.27 8.94 -8.03
N ILE A 11 -6.09 8.53 -7.57
CA ILE A 11 -5.92 7.27 -6.82
C ILE A 11 -6.69 7.31 -5.50
N LEU A 12 -6.65 8.44 -4.78
CA LEU A 12 -7.41 8.62 -3.53
C LEU A 12 -8.92 8.52 -3.77
N VAL A 13 -9.43 9.17 -4.81
CA VAL A 13 -10.86 9.13 -5.17
C VAL A 13 -11.30 7.72 -5.57
N ILE A 14 -10.49 6.99 -6.35
CA ILE A 14 -10.78 5.61 -6.73
C ILE A 14 -10.78 4.69 -5.50
N SER A 15 -9.81 4.83 -4.59
CA SER A 15 -9.79 4.05 -3.34
C SER A 15 -10.98 4.38 -2.43
N LEU A 16 -11.46 5.63 -2.46
CA LEU A 16 -12.62 6.06 -1.66
C LEU A 16 -13.93 5.48 -2.22
N ILE A 17 -14.13 5.56 -3.53
CA ILE A 17 -15.32 5.02 -4.21
C ILE A 17 -15.40 3.50 -4.02
N THR A 18 -14.27 2.81 -4.18
CA THR A 18 -14.21 1.35 -3.98
C THR A 18 -14.46 0.96 -2.52
N SER A 19 -13.92 1.69 -1.54
CA SER A 19 -14.19 1.48 -0.11
C SER A 19 -15.67 1.70 0.26
N ILE A 20 -16.33 2.72 -0.33
CA ILE A 20 -17.77 2.94 -0.14
C ILE A 20 -18.59 1.80 -0.75
N PHE A 21 -18.23 1.34 -1.95
CA PHE A 21 -18.90 0.23 -2.61
C PHE A 21 -18.71 -1.10 -1.87
N MET A 22 -17.61 -1.26 -1.13
CA MET A 22 -17.29 -2.46 -0.37
C MET A 22 -17.97 -2.51 1.01
N TRP A 23 -18.46 -1.38 1.52
CA TRP A 23 -19.15 -1.28 2.82
C TRP A 23 -20.30 -2.30 3.00
N PRO A 24 -21.27 -2.45 2.06
CA PRO A 24 -22.36 -3.43 2.21
C PRO A 24 -21.88 -4.88 2.19
N VAL A 25 -20.73 -5.16 1.57
CA VAL A 25 -20.15 -6.51 1.57
C VAL A 25 -19.50 -6.81 2.92
N ILE A 26 -18.84 -5.83 3.54
CA ILE A 26 -18.17 -5.96 4.84
C ILE A 26 -19.19 -6.14 5.97
N ASP A 27 -20.31 -5.42 5.93
CA ASP A 27 -21.39 -5.52 6.93
C ASP A 27 -22.06 -6.90 6.94
N GLY A 28 -22.02 -7.62 5.81
CA GLY A 28 -22.50 -8.99 5.68
C GLY A 28 -21.52 -10.09 6.14
N LEU A 29 -20.25 -9.74 6.43
CA LEU A 29 -19.24 -10.72 6.85
C LEU A 29 -19.37 -11.04 8.34
N LYS A 30 -19.37 -12.34 8.66
CA LYS A 30 -19.27 -12.83 10.04
C LYS A 30 -17.82 -12.70 10.55
N GLU A 31 -17.65 -12.57 11.87
CA GLU A 31 -16.33 -12.43 12.52
C GLU A 31 -15.34 -13.52 12.14
N ASN A 32 -15.86 -14.74 11.90
CA ASN A 32 -15.06 -15.89 11.48
C ASN A 32 -14.43 -15.76 10.08
N GLN A 33 -14.92 -14.86 9.22
CA GLN A 33 -14.34 -14.55 7.91
C GLN A 33 -13.37 -13.37 7.97
N ILE A 34 -13.53 -12.47 8.94
CA ILE A 34 -12.74 -11.24 9.04
C ILE A 34 -11.28 -11.52 9.41
N GLN A 35 -11.06 -12.37 10.42
CA GLN A 35 -9.71 -12.73 10.87
C GLN A 35 -8.83 -13.36 9.77
N PRO A 36 -9.28 -14.38 9.00
CA PRO A 36 -8.45 -14.93 7.93
C PRO A 36 -8.16 -13.93 6.81
N ILE A 37 -9.12 -13.05 6.47
CA ILE A 37 -8.89 -11.97 5.49
C ILE A 37 -7.83 -10.99 6.01
N ALA A 38 -7.95 -10.55 7.27
CA ALA A 38 -6.98 -9.64 7.89
C ALA A 38 -5.57 -10.24 7.93
N SER A 39 -5.46 -11.52 8.27
CA SER A 39 -4.20 -12.27 8.26
C SER A 39 -3.56 -12.32 6.87
N ALA A 40 -4.36 -12.65 5.84
CA ALA A 40 -3.87 -12.70 4.46
C ALA A 40 -3.39 -11.33 3.97
N VAL A 41 -4.18 -10.27 4.21
CA VAL A 41 -3.84 -8.91 3.77
C VAL A 41 -2.59 -8.38 4.49
N SER A 42 -2.47 -8.60 5.80
CA SER A 42 -1.28 -8.22 6.58
C SER A 42 -0.02 -8.93 6.06
N THR A 43 -0.12 -10.23 5.77
CA THR A 43 0.99 -11.03 5.22
C THR A 43 1.45 -10.49 3.86
N VAL A 44 0.51 -10.25 2.93
CA VAL A 44 0.85 -9.71 1.60
C VAL A 44 1.46 -8.32 1.71
N ALA A 45 0.94 -7.47 2.58
CA ALA A 45 1.50 -6.14 2.83
C ALA A 45 2.94 -6.24 3.36
N GLY A 46 3.21 -7.12 4.32
CA GLY A 46 4.55 -7.37 4.85
C GLY A 46 5.55 -7.83 3.78
N ILE A 47 5.15 -8.77 2.92
CA ILE A 47 5.98 -9.23 1.79
C ILE A 47 6.32 -8.06 0.84
N LEU A 48 5.33 -7.23 0.50
CA LEU A 48 5.54 -6.07 -0.37
C LEU A 48 6.44 -5.00 0.26
N VAL A 49 6.36 -4.79 1.58
CA VAL A 49 7.30 -3.92 2.30
C VAL A 49 8.73 -4.43 2.13
N GLY A 50 8.96 -5.73 2.37
CA GLY A 50 10.29 -6.34 2.19
C GLY A 50 10.80 -6.21 0.75
N PHE A 51 9.92 -6.42 -0.23
CA PHE A 51 10.24 -6.23 -1.64
C PHE A 51 10.66 -4.80 -1.99
N VAL A 52 9.92 -3.80 -1.51
CA VAL A 52 10.24 -2.37 -1.71
C VAL A 52 11.57 -2.03 -1.05
N MET A 53 11.79 -2.50 0.18
CA MET A 53 13.03 -2.27 0.92
C MET A 53 14.23 -2.85 0.17
N ALA A 54 14.14 -4.10 -0.31
CA ALA A 54 15.18 -4.74 -1.10
C ALA A 54 15.50 -3.94 -2.39
N SER A 55 14.47 -3.46 -3.08
CA SER A 55 14.62 -2.65 -4.29
C SER A 55 15.38 -1.35 -4.01
N ILE A 56 15.06 -0.65 -2.92
CA ILE A 56 15.77 0.58 -2.51
C ILE A 56 17.24 0.28 -2.18
N SER A 57 17.51 -0.80 -1.45
CA SER A 57 18.87 -1.23 -1.12
C SER A 57 19.70 -1.53 -2.37
N LEU A 58 19.11 -2.21 -3.37
CA LEU A 58 19.77 -2.45 -4.66
C LEU A 58 20.15 -1.15 -5.37
N PHE A 59 19.26 -0.15 -5.39
CA PHE A 59 19.62 1.16 -5.96
C PHE A 59 20.72 1.87 -5.19
N ALA A 60 20.74 1.74 -3.86
CA ALA A 60 21.79 2.32 -3.02
C ALA A 60 23.15 1.65 -3.30
N SER A 61 23.18 0.33 -3.47
CA SER A 61 24.39 -0.43 -3.81
C SER A 61 24.88 -0.20 -5.24
N ALA A 62 23.99 0.08 -6.19
CA ALA A 62 24.35 0.33 -7.59
C ALA A 62 24.76 1.80 -7.88
N LYS A 63 24.88 2.65 -6.85
CA LYS A 63 25.12 4.10 -6.96
C LYS A 63 26.42 4.47 -7.71
N ASP A 64 27.43 3.61 -7.66
CA ASP A 64 28.71 3.83 -8.33
C ASP A 64 28.72 3.47 -9.82
N ASN A 65 27.63 2.87 -10.32
CA ASN A 65 27.50 2.55 -11.74
C ASN A 65 27.19 3.82 -12.57
N THR A 66 27.86 3.99 -13.71
CA THR A 66 27.76 5.20 -14.56
C THR A 66 26.32 5.46 -15.03
N LEU A 67 25.55 4.41 -15.28
CA LEU A 67 24.13 4.48 -15.62
C LEU A 67 23.28 5.07 -14.47
N VAL A 68 23.45 4.57 -13.25
CA VAL A 68 22.74 5.03 -12.05
C VAL A 68 23.14 6.46 -11.69
N LYS A 69 24.42 6.81 -11.88
CA LYS A 69 24.93 8.17 -11.67
C LYS A 69 24.32 9.17 -12.67
N ASN A 70 24.17 8.78 -13.94
CA ASN A 70 23.48 9.58 -14.95
C ASN A 70 21.98 9.70 -14.65
N THR A 71 21.31 8.62 -14.21
CA THR A 71 19.88 8.73 -13.86
C THR A 71 19.64 9.52 -12.58
N THR A 72 20.57 9.48 -11.63
CA THR A 72 20.54 10.32 -10.43
C THR A 72 20.63 11.79 -10.80
N LYS A 73 21.48 12.16 -11.78
CA LYS A 73 21.60 13.53 -12.30
C LYS A 73 20.35 14.03 -13.03
N THR A 74 19.59 13.16 -13.70
CA THR A 74 18.29 13.53 -14.30
C THR A 74 17.16 13.74 -13.27
N GLY A 75 17.41 13.45 -11.99
CA GLY A 75 16.43 13.61 -10.91
C GLY A 75 15.27 12.60 -10.93
N TYR A 76 15.30 11.60 -11.81
CA TYR A 76 14.28 10.55 -11.90
C TYR A 76 14.41 9.54 -10.76
N LEU A 77 15.64 9.04 -10.53
CA LEU A 77 15.95 8.05 -9.50
C LEU A 77 15.56 8.51 -8.07
N PRO A 78 15.96 9.71 -7.59
CA PRO A 78 15.56 10.16 -6.25
C PRO A 78 14.04 10.37 -6.11
N LYS A 79 13.35 10.79 -7.17
CA LYS A 79 11.88 10.88 -7.18
C LYS A 79 11.21 9.50 -7.09
N LEU A 80 11.80 8.49 -7.74
CA LEU A 80 11.31 7.12 -7.69
C LEU A 80 11.54 6.50 -6.31
N VAL A 81 12.75 6.63 -5.75
CA VAL A 81 13.08 6.15 -4.40
C VAL A 81 12.19 6.79 -3.35
N ASN A 82 11.98 8.12 -3.40
CA ASN A 82 11.10 8.81 -2.45
C ASN A 82 9.64 8.31 -2.53
N ARG A 83 9.16 7.96 -3.72
CA ARG A 83 7.83 7.35 -3.84
C ARG A 83 7.77 5.93 -3.33
N LEU A 84 8.79 5.12 -3.62
CA LEU A 84 8.89 3.77 -3.07
C LEU A 84 8.91 3.83 -1.55
N HIS A 85 9.63 4.77 -0.95
CA HIS A 85 9.67 4.99 0.49
C HIS A 85 8.30 5.38 1.06
N TYR A 86 7.57 6.27 0.38
CA TYR A 86 6.19 6.62 0.75
C TYR A 86 5.24 5.41 0.67
N THR A 87 5.33 4.63 -0.40
CA THR A 87 4.56 3.38 -0.55
C THR A 87 4.91 2.37 0.53
N MET A 88 6.19 2.26 0.91
CA MET A 88 6.64 1.41 2.00
C MET A 88 5.96 1.78 3.32
N GLY A 89 5.90 3.08 3.65
CA GLY A 89 5.20 3.58 4.84
C GLY A 89 3.70 3.29 4.81
N LEU A 90 3.05 3.44 3.65
CA LEU A 90 1.64 3.09 3.50
C LEU A 90 1.38 1.58 3.68
N LEU A 91 2.17 0.72 3.04
CA LEU A 91 2.07 -0.74 3.20
C LEU A 91 2.32 -1.17 4.64
N LEU A 92 3.28 -0.55 5.33
CA LEU A 92 3.53 -0.81 6.74
C LEU A 92 2.33 -0.41 7.60
N SER A 93 1.71 0.74 7.33
CA SER A 93 0.50 1.16 8.03
C SER A 93 -0.67 0.21 7.81
N VAL A 94 -0.83 -0.34 6.60
CA VAL A 94 -1.83 -1.37 6.30
C VAL A 94 -1.60 -2.61 7.15
N CYS A 95 -0.35 -3.09 7.19
CA CYS A 95 0.05 -4.24 8.01
C CYS A 95 -0.32 -4.03 9.49
N PHE A 96 0.03 -2.86 10.06
CA PHE A 96 -0.32 -2.54 11.44
C PHE A 96 -1.83 -2.50 11.70
N VAL A 97 -2.62 -1.89 10.81
CA VAL A 97 -4.08 -1.83 10.98
C VAL A 97 -4.69 -3.24 10.99
N PHE A 98 -4.29 -4.11 10.05
CA PHE A 98 -4.83 -5.48 10.01
C PHE A 98 -4.28 -6.38 11.11
N LEU A 99 -3.07 -6.12 11.64
CA LEU A 99 -2.60 -6.78 12.86
C LEU A 99 -3.46 -6.42 14.07
N ILE A 100 -3.83 -5.13 14.22
CA ILE A 100 -4.74 -4.70 15.30
C ILE A 100 -6.09 -5.42 15.19
N VAL A 101 -6.65 -5.55 13.97
CA VAL A 101 -7.89 -6.30 13.72
C VAL A 101 -7.77 -7.77 14.13
N LEU A 102 -6.59 -8.38 13.97
CA LEU A 102 -6.35 -9.79 14.31
C LEU A 102 -6.37 -10.06 15.82
N PHE A 103 -6.05 -9.07 16.64
CA PHE A 103 -6.08 -9.19 18.10
C PHE A 103 -7.49 -9.06 18.71
N ILE A 104 -8.52 -8.81 17.89
CA ILE A 104 -9.89 -8.63 18.36
C ILE A 104 -10.55 -10.00 18.58
N PRO A 105 -10.95 -10.34 19.82
CA PRO A 105 -11.58 -11.62 20.13
C PRO A 105 -13.00 -11.71 19.55
N SER A 106 -13.41 -12.91 19.12
CA SER A 106 -14.65 -13.19 18.40
C SER A 106 -15.90 -13.26 19.30
N GLY A 107 -16.10 -12.28 20.18
CA GLY A 107 -17.19 -12.26 21.17
C GLY A 107 -17.49 -10.88 21.73
N VAL A 108 -17.17 -9.84 20.97
CA VAL A 108 -17.32 -8.44 21.36
C VAL A 108 -18.75 -7.95 21.14
N ALA A 109 -19.22 -7.03 21.99
CA ALA A 109 -20.62 -6.61 22.03
C ALA A 109 -21.05 -5.95 20.71
N ILE A 110 -22.35 -5.94 20.41
CA ILE A 110 -22.93 -5.41 19.15
C ILE A 110 -22.49 -3.95 18.86
N SER A 111 -22.16 -3.17 19.89
CA SER A 111 -21.59 -1.82 19.75
C SER A 111 -20.15 -1.79 19.21
N ASP A 112 -19.34 -2.78 19.58
CA ASP A 112 -17.95 -2.92 19.15
C ASP A 112 -17.87 -3.37 17.69
N PHE A 113 -18.86 -4.11 17.20
CA PHE A 113 -18.93 -4.59 15.83
C PHE A 113 -18.92 -3.45 14.80
N LYS A 114 -19.61 -2.33 15.10
CA LYS A 114 -19.58 -1.13 14.23
C LYS A 114 -18.20 -0.49 14.17
N ILE A 115 -17.49 -0.45 15.29
CA ILE A 115 -16.14 0.10 15.37
C ILE A 115 -15.17 -0.79 14.58
N ILE A 116 -15.30 -2.11 14.70
CA ILE A 116 -14.50 -3.10 13.98
C ILE A 116 -14.73 -3.00 12.48
N SER A 117 -16.00 -2.93 12.04
CA SER A 117 -16.33 -2.73 10.62
C SER A 117 -15.74 -1.43 10.07
N LEU A 118 -15.72 -0.36 10.87
CA LEU A 118 -15.14 0.92 10.46
C LEU A 118 -13.61 0.84 10.36
N VAL A 119 -12.94 0.19 11.32
CA VAL A 119 -11.48 -0.04 11.28
C VAL A 119 -11.08 -0.89 10.08
N ILE A 120 -11.84 -1.95 9.78
CA ILE A 120 -11.61 -2.80 8.61
C ILE A 120 -11.79 -2.01 7.33
N ASN A 121 -12.81 -1.16 7.24
CA ASN A 121 -13.03 -0.37 6.03
C ASN A 121 -11.91 0.66 5.82
N ILE A 122 -11.44 1.31 6.89
CA ILE A 122 -10.24 2.15 6.84
C ILE A 122 -9.03 1.34 6.39
N GLY A 123 -8.85 0.13 6.92
CA GLY A 123 -7.78 -0.79 6.53
C GLY A 123 -7.82 -1.15 5.04
N ILE A 124 -9.00 -1.47 4.50
CA ILE A 124 -9.21 -1.77 3.08
C ILE A 124 -8.95 -0.55 2.21
N PHE A 125 -9.44 0.63 2.61
CA PHE A 125 -9.15 1.89 1.93
C PHE A 125 -7.63 2.13 1.84
N LEU A 126 -6.94 1.97 2.96
CA LEU A 126 -5.49 2.15 3.04
C LEU A 126 -4.75 1.10 2.20
N ALA A 127 -5.22 -0.15 2.22
CA ALA A 127 -4.67 -1.25 1.45
C ALA A 127 -4.77 -0.97 -0.04
N LEU A 128 -5.96 -0.66 -0.54
CA LEU A 128 -6.19 -0.32 -1.94
C LEU A 128 -5.31 0.85 -2.36
N ASN A 129 -5.27 1.92 -1.56
CA ASN A 129 -4.45 3.08 -1.85
C ASN A 129 -2.96 2.71 -1.97
N SER A 130 -2.49 1.85 -1.06
CA SER A 130 -1.12 1.38 -1.04
C SER A 130 -0.78 0.50 -2.26
N PHE A 131 -1.64 -0.45 -2.60
CA PHE A 131 -1.51 -1.31 -3.78
C PHE A 131 -1.49 -0.50 -5.09
N PHE A 132 -2.38 0.49 -5.25
CA PHE A 132 -2.38 1.34 -6.44
C PHE A 132 -1.11 2.18 -6.54
N ASN A 133 -0.66 2.80 -5.44
CA ASN A 133 0.59 3.55 -5.44
C ASN A 133 1.80 2.67 -5.73
N PHE A 134 1.81 1.45 -5.21
CA PHE A 134 2.82 0.44 -5.51
C PHE A 134 2.81 0.08 -7.00
N PHE A 135 1.64 -0.25 -7.57
CA PHE A 135 1.52 -0.67 -8.96
C PHE A 135 1.92 0.43 -9.95
N VAL A 136 1.56 1.69 -9.67
CA VAL A 136 1.97 2.84 -10.49
C VAL A 136 3.48 3.05 -10.41
N SER A 137 4.07 2.90 -9.22
CA SER A 137 5.52 3.02 -9.04
C SER A 137 6.26 1.86 -9.72
N TRP A 138 5.72 0.65 -9.63
CA TRP A 138 6.22 -0.54 -10.30
C TRP A 138 6.17 -0.41 -11.83
N LYS A 139 5.05 0.06 -12.40
CA LYS A 139 4.93 0.28 -13.85
C LYS A 139 5.96 1.28 -14.35
N ARG A 140 6.15 2.39 -13.64
CA ARG A 140 7.18 3.41 -13.98
C ARG A 140 8.59 2.87 -13.84
N PHE A 141 8.83 1.99 -12.88
CA PHE A 141 10.11 1.32 -12.72
C PHE A 141 10.37 0.35 -13.87
N LYS A 142 9.38 -0.47 -14.24
CA LYS A 142 9.47 -1.39 -15.38
C LYS A 142 9.70 -0.67 -16.70
N ASP A 143 8.94 0.40 -16.97
CA ASP A 143 9.13 1.21 -18.17
C ASP A 143 10.55 1.79 -18.21
N PHE A 144 11.07 2.22 -17.05
CA PHE A 144 12.44 2.73 -16.95
C PHE A 144 13.49 1.63 -17.17
N SER A 145 13.33 0.45 -16.57
CA SER A 145 14.29 -0.66 -16.74
C SER A 145 14.32 -1.23 -18.15
N GLN A 146 13.25 -1.05 -18.94
CA GLN A 146 13.23 -1.46 -20.35
C GLN A 146 14.00 -0.52 -21.28
N HIS A 147 14.32 0.70 -20.83
CA HIS A 147 15.10 1.69 -21.59
C HIS A 147 16.54 1.84 -21.05
N MET A 148 16.93 0.96 -20.12
CA MET A 148 18.31 0.76 -19.65
C MET A 148 18.93 -0.44 -20.37
#